data_AF-A0A165BT32-F1
#
_entry.id   AF-A0A165BT32-F1
#
_cell.length_a   1.000
_cell.length_b   1.000
_cell.length_c   1.000
_cell.angle_alpha   90.00
_cell.angle_beta   90.00
_cell.angle_gamma   90.00
#
_symmetry.space_group_name_H-M   'P 1'
#
loop_
_entity.id
_entity.type
_entity.pdbx_description
1 polymer ?
#
loop_
_entity_poly.entity_id
_entity_poly.type
_entity_poly.pdbx_seq_one_letter_code
_entity_poly.pdbx_strand_id
1 'polypeptide(L)'
;MIGESSSPRARRPPFNDQDADLIIRSSDQVHFHVHKLILAKASPVFRDMMTLPQSSTGSEGLDPPVVDVTEHSKTLDMLLCLSYPTTPPFQGLDGLWQVLEAASKYQMDSAREHVRNYLSGFVHEAPMRVYALACGYGFDDLAQTVAAHTLSAPDALLQEANVEELELISARTYDRLLRYRQRCSDAASAVTDVPRWCRTPHWIPNCNNPDIFAFFQCQECANRRHKLWISGCHRYPTSYWLEYMERTKAALKTQPHAPVVSSSAMLLPVVQHASKCSFCSERIMDDLMRFAELLEQEVARVVSEVKLSL
;
A
#
# COMPACT_ATOMS: atom_id res chain seq x y z
N MET A 1 -0.98 53.66 21.32
CA MET A 1 -0.36 52.79 20.31
C MET A 1 -1.48 52.32 19.41
N ILE A 2 -1.51 52.85 18.18
CA ILE A 2 -2.57 52.61 17.20
C ILE A 2 -2.36 51.19 16.67
N GLY A 3 -3.37 50.35 16.80
CA GLY A 3 -3.34 48.96 16.32
C GLY A 3 -3.20 48.94 14.81
N GLU A 4 -2.14 48.31 14.31
CA GLU A 4 -2.01 47.95 12.91
C GLU A 4 -3.10 46.93 12.59
N SER A 5 -4.11 47.35 11.81
CA SER A 5 -5.00 46.42 11.13
C SER A 5 -4.16 45.62 10.13
N SER A 6 -3.79 44.40 10.50
CA SER A 6 -3.15 43.46 9.58
C SER A 6 -4.08 43.24 8.39
N SER A 7 -3.74 43.82 7.25
CA SER A 7 -4.44 43.56 5.99
C SER A 7 -4.47 42.05 5.73
N PRO A 8 -5.62 41.45 5.39
CA PRO A 8 -5.70 40.03 5.07
C PRO A 8 -4.72 39.74 3.93
N ARG A 9 -3.75 38.84 4.18
CA ARG A 9 -2.71 38.49 3.19
C ARG A 9 -3.40 38.02 1.91
N ALA A 10 -3.35 38.85 0.86
CA ALA A 10 -3.84 38.49 -0.46
C ALA A 10 -3.16 37.19 -0.92
N ARG A 11 -3.97 36.20 -1.27
CA ARG A 11 -3.48 34.90 -1.74
C ARG A 11 -2.93 34.96 -3.15
N ARG A 12 -2.29 33.88 -3.56
CA ARG A 12 -1.86 33.68 -4.95
C ARG A 12 -3.08 33.35 -5.82
N PRO A 13 -3.02 33.64 -7.13
CA PRO A 13 -4.03 33.18 -8.07
C PRO A 13 -4.31 31.68 -7.92
N PRO A 14 -5.57 31.24 -8.03
CA PRO A 14 -6.76 32.01 -8.41
C PRO A 14 -7.51 32.67 -7.22
N PHE A 15 -6.97 32.64 -5.99
CA PHE A 15 -7.73 33.08 -4.80
C PHE A 15 -7.59 34.58 -4.47
N ASN A 16 -7.26 35.38 -5.48
CA ASN A 16 -7.16 36.84 -5.43
C ASN A 16 -7.79 37.52 -6.66
N ASP A 17 -8.65 36.78 -7.38
CA ASP A 17 -9.33 37.27 -8.58
C ASP A 17 -10.31 38.40 -8.23
N GLN A 18 -10.37 39.44 -9.07
CA GLN A 18 -11.19 40.64 -8.83
C GLN A 18 -12.68 40.42 -9.11
N ASP A 19 -13.02 39.42 -9.92
CA ASP A 19 -14.38 39.01 -10.27
C ASP A 19 -14.97 37.95 -9.31
N ALA A 20 -14.25 37.61 -8.24
CA ALA A 20 -14.76 36.74 -7.19
C ALA A 20 -16.03 37.31 -6.54
N ASP A 21 -17.05 36.47 -6.41
CA ASP A 21 -18.38 36.83 -5.89
C ASP A 21 -18.66 36.24 -4.48
N LEU A 22 -17.64 35.64 -3.86
CA LEU A 22 -17.62 35.12 -2.50
C LEU A 22 -16.22 35.19 -1.88
N ILE A 23 -16.15 35.48 -0.59
CA ILE A 23 -14.92 35.35 0.20
C ILE A 23 -15.12 34.23 1.23
N ILE A 24 -14.25 33.21 1.20
CA ILE A 24 -14.13 32.24 2.29
C ILE A 24 -13.04 32.75 3.23
N ARG A 25 -13.35 32.88 4.52
CA ARG A 25 -12.40 33.27 5.57
C ARG A 25 -12.04 32.05 6.42
N SER A 26 -10.76 31.72 6.45
CA SER A 26 -10.22 30.63 7.25
C SER A 26 -10.22 30.95 8.75
N SER A 27 -10.00 29.94 9.59
CA SER A 27 -9.91 30.12 11.05
C SER A 27 -8.74 31.03 11.48
N ASP A 28 -7.64 31.03 10.72
CA ASP A 28 -6.49 31.93 10.85
C ASP A 28 -6.66 33.27 10.10
N GLN A 29 -7.91 33.65 9.80
CA GLN A 29 -8.30 34.96 9.24
C GLN A 29 -7.73 35.28 7.84
N VAL A 30 -7.39 34.25 7.06
CA VAL A 30 -6.96 34.42 5.66
C VAL A 30 -8.19 34.42 4.76
N HIS A 31 -8.25 35.39 3.85
CA HIS A 31 -9.34 35.54 2.89
C HIS A 31 -9.00 34.83 1.57
N PHE A 32 -9.96 34.08 1.06
CA PHE A 32 -9.91 33.42 -0.24
C PHE A 32 -11.03 33.97 -1.11
N HIS A 33 -10.64 34.70 -2.15
CA HIS A 33 -11.57 35.21 -3.14
C HIS A 33 -11.92 34.06 -4.10
N VAL A 34 -13.19 33.63 -4.08
CA VAL A 34 -13.66 32.46 -4.82
C VAL A 34 -14.96 32.75 -5.57
N HIS A 35 -15.37 31.80 -6.41
CA HIS A 35 -16.54 31.88 -7.27
C HIS A 35 -17.63 30.93 -6.75
N LYS A 36 -18.79 31.47 -6.39
CA LYS A 36 -19.95 30.72 -5.88
C LYS A 36 -20.32 29.56 -6.79
N LEU A 37 -20.32 29.79 -8.11
CA LEU A 37 -20.68 28.76 -9.09
C LEU A 37 -19.72 27.56 -9.02
N ILE A 38 -18.42 27.80 -8.98
CA ILE A 38 -17.40 26.73 -8.91
C ILE A 38 -17.59 25.95 -7.62
N LEU A 39 -17.68 26.66 -6.49
CA LEU A 39 -17.79 26.02 -5.18
C LEU A 39 -19.12 25.26 -5.01
N ALA A 40 -20.23 25.80 -5.51
CA ALA A 40 -21.54 25.14 -5.51
C ALA A 40 -21.60 23.88 -6.39
N LYS A 41 -20.78 23.82 -7.45
CA LYS A 41 -20.63 22.63 -8.29
C LYS A 41 -19.73 21.59 -7.64
N ALA A 42 -18.70 22.02 -6.92
CA ALA A 42 -17.78 21.14 -6.22
C ALA A 42 -18.36 20.57 -4.91
N SER A 43 -19.26 21.30 -4.26
CA SER A 43 -19.78 20.98 -2.92
C SER A 43 -21.27 21.28 -2.78
N PRO A 44 -22.11 20.26 -2.54
CA PRO A 44 -23.49 20.43 -2.13
C PRO A 44 -23.63 21.27 -0.85
N VAL A 45 -22.73 21.08 0.11
CA VAL A 45 -22.76 21.81 1.40
C VAL A 45 -22.55 23.29 1.19
N PHE A 46 -21.55 23.69 0.39
CA PHE A 46 -21.35 25.11 0.08
C PHE A 46 -22.51 25.66 -0.74
N ARG A 47 -23.05 24.91 -1.71
CA ARG A 47 -24.25 25.31 -2.46
C ARG A 47 -25.40 25.67 -1.51
N ASP A 48 -25.68 24.81 -0.55
CA ASP A 48 -26.80 24.99 0.35
C ASP A 48 -26.51 26.11 1.37
N MET A 49 -25.27 26.21 1.86
CA MET A 49 -24.81 27.29 2.75
C MET A 49 -24.98 28.68 2.13
N MET A 50 -24.78 28.81 0.83
CA MET A 50 -24.96 30.06 0.08
C MET A 50 -26.43 30.48 -0.08
N THR A 51 -27.39 29.60 0.21
CA THR A 51 -28.83 29.94 0.19
C THR A 51 -29.34 30.52 1.50
N LEU A 52 -28.55 30.42 2.57
CA LEU A 52 -28.94 30.91 3.89
C LEU A 52 -28.85 32.45 3.94
N PRO A 53 -29.78 33.13 4.65
CA PRO A 53 -29.67 34.58 4.87
C PRO A 53 -28.37 34.87 5.61
N GLN A 54 -27.44 35.58 4.97
CA GLN A 54 -26.22 36.01 5.64
C GLN A 54 -26.53 37.20 6.54
N SER A 55 -26.09 37.14 7.80
CA SER A 55 -26.10 38.30 8.71
C SER A 55 -25.19 39.38 8.15
N SER A 56 -25.77 40.30 7.39
CA SER A 56 -25.08 41.41 6.76
C SER A 56 -24.57 42.39 7.82
N THR A 57 -23.36 42.18 8.31
CA THR A 57 -22.57 43.24 8.98
C THR A 57 -21.68 43.89 7.94
N GLY A 58 -22.24 44.73 7.08
CA GLY A 58 -21.47 45.51 6.10
C GLY A 58 -22.33 46.05 4.96
N SER A 59 -22.50 47.38 4.97
CA SER A 59 -22.95 48.30 3.91
C SER A 59 -23.50 47.73 2.60
N GLU A 60 -24.69 48.22 2.24
CA GLU A 60 -25.23 48.17 0.88
C GLU A 60 -24.15 48.54 -0.16
N GLY A 61 -23.74 47.54 -0.97
CA GLY A 61 -23.10 47.72 -2.26
C GLY A 61 -21.56 47.83 -2.27
N LEU A 62 -20.89 46.71 -2.58
CA LEU A 62 -19.79 46.56 -3.57
C LEU A 62 -18.92 45.32 -3.27
N ASP A 63 -18.79 44.92 -2.01
CA ASP A 63 -17.89 43.83 -1.62
C ASP A 63 -18.59 42.45 -1.59
N PRO A 64 -17.88 41.36 -1.97
CA PRO A 64 -18.43 40.01 -1.91
C PRO A 64 -18.78 39.58 -0.47
N PRO A 65 -19.83 38.77 -0.28
CA PRO A 65 -20.15 38.19 1.03
C PRO A 65 -18.99 37.37 1.60
N VAL A 66 -18.83 37.40 2.92
CA VAL A 66 -17.78 36.66 3.64
C VAL A 66 -18.41 35.49 4.41
N VAL A 67 -17.86 34.29 4.21
CA VAL A 67 -18.25 33.07 4.93
C VAL A 67 -17.09 32.58 5.77
N ASP A 68 -17.31 32.51 7.07
CA ASP A 68 -16.36 31.95 8.03
C ASP A 68 -16.39 30.42 8.02
N VAL A 69 -15.21 29.80 7.97
CA VAL A 69 -15.04 28.36 8.07
C VAL A 69 -14.02 27.99 9.14
N THR A 70 -14.08 26.74 9.61
CA THR A 70 -13.23 26.27 10.72
C THR A 70 -11.84 25.83 10.27
N GLU A 71 -11.65 25.57 8.99
CA GLU A 71 -10.40 25.03 8.45
C GLU A 71 -9.31 26.12 8.41
N HIS A 72 -8.08 25.70 8.72
CA HIS A 72 -6.90 26.53 8.60
C HIS A 72 -6.61 26.84 7.12
N SER A 73 -6.00 27.99 6.85
CA SER A 73 -5.70 28.45 5.48
C SER A 73 -4.91 27.44 4.66
N LYS A 74 -3.95 26.71 5.25
CA LYS A 74 -3.20 25.64 4.56
C LYS A 74 -4.11 24.53 4.00
N THR A 75 -5.11 24.09 4.77
CA THR A 75 -6.06 23.06 4.37
C THR A 75 -7.00 23.57 3.28
N LEU A 76 -7.52 24.79 3.46
CA LEU A 76 -8.40 25.42 2.47
C LEU A 76 -7.69 25.68 1.15
N ASP A 77 -6.40 26.01 1.16
CA ASP A 77 -5.58 26.13 -0.05
C ASP A 77 -5.71 24.90 -0.94
N MET A 78 -5.37 23.75 -0.35
CA MET A 78 -5.31 22.49 -1.04
C MET A 78 -6.71 22.07 -1.49
N LEU A 79 -7.70 22.21 -0.61
CA LEU A 79 -9.09 21.85 -0.91
C LEU A 79 -9.70 22.70 -2.03
N LEU A 80 -9.52 24.03 -1.98
CA LEU A 80 -10.03 24.93 -3.00
C LEU A 80 -9.30 24.73 -4.32
N CYS A 81 -7.99 24.47 -4.31
CA CYS A 81 -7.25 24.16 -5.53
C CYS A 81 -7.81 22.92 -6.25
N LEU A 82 -8.34 21.93 -5.52
CA LEU A 82 -9.01 20.77 -6.11
C LEU A 82 -10.34 21.09 -6.81
N SER A 83 -10.93 22.26 -6.54
CA SER A 83 -12.18 22.70 -7.18
C SER A 83 -11.95 23.59 -8.41
N TYR A 84 -10.72 24.08 -8.57
CA TYR A 84 -10.34 25.00 -9.63
C TYR A 84 -9.44 24.29 -10.65
N PRO A 85 -9.30 24.81 -11.88
CA PRO A 85 -8.37 24.27 -12.87
C PRO A 85 -6.92 24.65 -12.54
N THR A 86 -6.45 24.22 -11.37
CA THR A 86 -5.10 24.47 -10.85
C THR A 86 -4.56 23.21 -10.18
N THR A 87 -3.25 23.15 -10.02
CA THR A 87 -2.60 22.02 -9.34
C THR A 87 -2.60 22.26 -7.83
N PRO A 88 -3.16 21.35 -7.01
CA PRO A 88 -3.06 21.47 -5.56
C PRO A 88 -1.59 21.41 -5.12
N PRO A 89 -1.17 22.27 -4.18
CA PRO A 89 0.22 22.35 -3.74
C PRO A 89 0.56 21.22 -2.74
N PHE A 90 0.24 19.96 -3.06
CA PHE A 90 0.58 18.81 -2.23
C PHE A 90 2.10 18.67 -2.10
N GLN A 91 2.57 18.46 -0.89
CA GLN A 91 3.97 18.27 -0.55
C GLN A 91 4.11 16.98 0.27
N GLY A 92 4.00 15.84 -0.42
CA GLY A 92 3.91 14.55 0.25
C GLY A 92 2.56 14.36 0.95
N LEU A 93 2.57 13.59 2.04
CA LEU A 93 1.35 13.19 2.74
C LEU A 93 0.87 14.20 3.81
N ASP A 94 1.70 15.18 4.14
CA ASP A 94 1.43 16.09 5.25
C ASP A 94 0.27 17.05 4.94
N GLY A 95 -0.73 17.05 5.82
CA GLY A 95 -1.94 17.86 5.65
C GLY A 95 -3.06 17.15 4.88
N LEU A 96 -2.81 15.98 4.28
CA LEU A 96 -3.81 15.27 3.50
C LEU A 96 -4.95 14.72 4.36
N TRP A 97 -4.69 14.35 5.62
CA TRP A 97 -5.76 14.05 6.57
C TRP A 97 -6.72 15.23 6.65
N GLN A 98 -6.26 16.43 6.99
CA GLN A 98 -7.13 17.60 7.18
C GLN A 98 -7.86 17.97 5.89
N VAL A 99 -7.24 17.77 4.73
CA VAL A 99 -7.91 17.96 3.43
C VAL A 99 -9.02 16.94 3.21
N LEU A 100 -8.80 15.66 3.51
CA LEU A 100 -9.82 14.61 3.42
C LEU A 100 -10.97 14.84 4.41
N GLU A 101 -10.66 15.30 5.62
CA GLU A 101 -11.66 15.67 6.64
C GLU A 101 -12.54 16.81 6.12
N ALA A 102 -11.92 17.88 5.62
CA ALA A 102 -12.64 19.01 5.05
C ALA A 102 -13.44 18.61 3.79
N ALA A 103 -12.84 17.82 2.88
CA ALA A 103 -13.53 17.32 1.70
C ALA A 103 -14.74 16.44 2.07
N SER A 104 -14.64 15.63 3.11
CA SER A 104 -15.75 14.83 3.62
C SER A 104 -16.82 15.72 4.25
N LYS A 105 -16.43 16.69 5.09
CA LYS A 105 -17.34 17.68 5.70
C LYS A 105 -18.13 18.46 4.66
N TYR A 106 -17.48 18.87 3.57
CA TYR A 106 -18.10 19.64 2.50
C TYR A 106 -18.68 18.78 1.37
N GLN A 107 -18.67 17.45 1.52
CA GLN A 107 -19.19 16.50 0.51
C GLN A 107 -18.59 16.72 -0.89
N MET A 108 -17.27 16.91 -0.93
CA MET A 108 -16.50 17.15 -2.16
C MET A 108 -15.89 15.84 -2.67
N ASP A 109 -16.74 14.95 -3.22
CA ASP A 109 -16.33 13.60 -3.61
C ASP A 109 -15.22 13.60 -4.68
N SER A 110 -15.27 14.52 -5.65
CA SER A 110 -14.19 14.69 -6.63
C SER A 110 -12.85 15.02 -5.95
N ALA A 111 -12.86 15.86 -4.92
CA ALA A 111 -11.64 16.20 -4.17
C ALA A 111 -11.12 14.98 -3.39
N ARG A 112 -12.01 14.19 -2.77
CA ARG A 112 -11.65 12.93 -2.10
C ARG A 112 -10.98 11.95 -3.07
N GLU A 113 -11.53 11.80 -4.27
CA GLU A 113 -10.97 10.90 -5.29
C GLU A 113 -9.60 11.39 -5.81
N HIS A 114 -9.41 12.70 -5.97
CA HIS A 114 -8.10 13.25 -6.34
C HIS A 114 -7.05 12.95 -5.26
N VAL A 115 -7.38 13.12 -3.98
CA VAL A 115 -6.46 12.78 -2.88
C VAL A 115 -6.20 11.27 -2.85
N ARG A 116 -7.24 10.42 -3.00
CA ARG A 116 -7.09 8.95 -3.10
C ARG A 116 -6.07 8.56 -4.19
N ASN A 117 -6.19 9.14 -5.38
CA ASN A 117 -5.25 8.87 -6.48
C ASN A 117 -3.84 9.38 -6.17
N TYR A 118 -3.69 10.52 -5.52
CA TYR A 118 -2.39 11.01 -5.08
C TYR A 118 -1.74 10.08 -4.05
N LEU A 119 -2.51 9.59 -3.08
CA LEU A 119 -2.05 8.63 -2.06
C LEU A 119 -1.50 7.33 -2.67
N SER A 120 -2.02 6.90 -3.82
CA SER A 120 -1.57 5.69 -4.53
C SER A 120 -0.10 5.75 -4.95
N GLY A 121 0.47 6.96 -5.10
CA GLY A 121 1.89 7.14 -5.40
C GLY A 121 2.82 6.83 -4.21
N PHE A 122 2.29 6.75 -2.99
CA PHE A 122 3.08 6.62 -1.75
C PHE A 122 3.00 5.23 -1.11
N VAL A 123 2.40 4.25 -1.79
CA VAL A 123 2.25 2.87 -1.29
C VAL A 123 3.61 2.24 -0.91
N HIS A 124 4.67 2.60 -1.62
CA HIS A 124 6.03 2.10 -1.37
C HIS A 124 6.78 2.89 -0.28
N GLU A 125 6.56 4.21 -0.20
CA GLU A 125 7.34 5.11 0.65
C GLU A 125 6.79 5.18 2.08
N ALA A 126 5.47 5.17 2.23
CA ALA A 126 4.78 5.31 3.52
C ALA A 126 3.51 4.44 3.58
N PRO A 127 3.63 3.11 3.45
CA PRO A 127 2.49 2.20 3.43
C PRO A 127 1.57 2.36 4.65
N MET A 128 2.11 2.61 5.85
CA MET A 128 1.26 2.69 7.04
C MET A 128 0.42 3.96 7.06
N ARG A 129 0.98 5.11 6.67
CA ARG A 129 0.23 6.36 6.50
C ARG A 129 -0.87 6.20 5.47
N VAL A 130 -0.55 5.62 4.31
CA VAL A 130 -1.54 5.41 3.23
C VAL A 130 -2.63 4.42 3.65
N TYR A 131 -2.28 3.31 4.31
CA TYR A 131 -3.26 2.34 4.80
C TYR A 131 -4.24 2.97 5.80
N ALA A 132 -3.73 3.77 6.73
CA ALA A 132 -4.54 4.43 7.74
C ALA A 132 -5.52 5.46 7.13
N LEU A 133 -5.03 6.29 6.19
CA LEU A 133 -5.89 7.21 5.44
C LEU A 133 -6.92 6.47 4.59
N ALA A 134 -6.51 5.41 3.90
CA ALA A 134 -7.40 4.61 3.07
C ALA A 134 -8.54 4.00 3.89
N CYS A 135 -8.22 3.38 5.03
CA CYS A 135 -9.24 2.81 5.92
C CYS A 135 -10.11 3.89 6.58
N GLY A 136 -9.50 4.98 7.07
CA GLY A 136 -10.21 6.05 7.77
C GLY A 136 -11.25 6.76 6.89
N TYR A 137 -11.00 6.84 5.58
CA TYR A 137 -11.89 7.50 4.62
C TYR A 137 -12.64 6.55 3.67
N GLY A 138 -12.55 5.24 3.89
CA GLY A 138 -13.30 4.21 3.15
C GLY A 138 -12.82 3.96 1.71
N PHE A 139 -11.53 4.14 1.44
CA PHE A 139 -10.90 3.80 0.16
C PHE A 139 -10.46 2.33 0.16
N ASP A 140 -11.43 1.41 0.17
CA ASP A 140 -11.21 -0.01 0.40
C ASP A 140 -10.25 -0.67 -0.59
N ASP A 141 -10.29 -0.25 -1.85
CA ASP A 141 -9.44 -0.79 -2.91
C ASP A 141 -7.98 -0.35 -2.77
N LEU A 142 -7.75 0.89 -2.34
CA LEU A 142 -6.42 1.38 -1.95
C LEU A 142 -5.94 0.66 -0.69
N ALA A 143 -6.79 0.48 0.32
CA ALA A 143 -6.44 -0.24 1.54
C ALA A 143 -6.02 -1.69 1.25
N GLN A 144 -6.71 -2.39 0.35
CA GLN A 144 -6.34 -3.72 -0.13
C GLN A 144 -5.00 -3.71 -0.88
N THR A 145 -4.80 -2.72 -1.77
CA THR A 145 -3.56 -2.57 -2.53
C THR A 145 -2.36 -2.37 -1.59
N VAL A 146 -2.48 -1.50 -0.59
CA VAL A 146 -1.43 -1.27 0.40
C VAL A 146 -1.19 -2.50 1.25
N ALA A 147 -2.25 -3.16 1.73
CA ALA A 147 -2.11 -4.37 2.52
C ALA A 147 -1.38 -5.47 1.75
N ALA A 148 -1.69 -5.67 0.47
CA ALA A 148 -0.95 -6.59 -0.39
C ALA A 148 0.51 -6.17 -0.56
N HIS A 149 0.77 -4.86 -0.75
CA HIS A 149 2.14 -4.35 -0.84
C HIS A 149 2.96 -4.61 0.42
N THR A 150 2.35 -4.52 1.62
CA THR A 150 3.04 -4.79 2.88
C THR A 150 3.66 -6.19 2.91
N LEU A 151 3.09 -7.19 2.22
CA LEU A 151 3.61 -8.56 2.17
C LEU A 151 5.05 -8.64 1.61
N SER A 152 5.43 -7.67 0.76
CA SER A 152 6.79 -7.56 0.21
C SER A 152 7.76 -6.83 1.13
N ALA A 153 7.27 -6.09 2.13
CA ALA A 153 8.08 -5.37 3.09
C ALA A 153 8.44 -6.26 4.29
N PRO A 154 9.67 -6.18 4.84
CA PRO A 154 9.99 -6.76 6.16
C PRO A 154 9.17 -6.10 7.26
N ASP A 155 8.95 -6.81 8.38
CA ASP A 155 8.18 -6.30 9.52
C ASP A 155 8.72 -4.97 10.09
N ALA A 156 10.03 -4.73 9.96
CA ALA A 156 10.67 -3.49 10.38
C ALA A 156 10.18 -2.26 9.59
N LEU A 157 9.79 -2.42 8.32
CA LEU A 157 9.23 -1.33 7.52
C LEU A 157 7.78 -1.00 7.89
N LEU A 158 7.09 -1.85 8.67
CA LEU A 158 5.78 -1.54 9.24
C LEU A 158 5.90 -0.73 10.54
N GLN A 159 7.11 -0.62 11.10
CA GLN A 159 7.41 0.20 12.27
C GLN A 159 7.83 1.61 11.84
N GLU A 160 7.01 2.24 11.01
CA GLU A 160 7.16 3.68 10.69
C GLU A 160 7.06 4.49 11.98
N ALA A 161 8.05 5.33 12.25
CA ALA A 161 8.03 6.19 13.42
C ALA A 161 6.97 7.28 13.26
N ASN A 162 6.13 7.47 14.29
CA ASN A 162 5.15 8.55 14.40
C ASN A 162 4.15 8.65 13.23
N VAL A 163 3.42 7.57 12.95
CA VAL A 163 2.29 7.58 12.01
C VAL A 163 1.06 8.18 12.69
N GLU A 164 0.91 9.51 12.63
CA GLU A 164 -0.23 10.23 13.20
C GLU A 164 -1.56 9.70 12.65
N GLU A 165 -1.61 9.35 11.36
CA GLU A 165 -2.82 8.87 10.69
C GLU A 165 -3.37 7.57 11.28
N LEU A 166 -2.61 6.81 12.09
CA LEU A 166 -3.14 5.65 12.81
C LEU A 166 -4.27 6.02 13.79
N GLU A 167 -4.34 7.27 14.24
CA GLU A 167 -5.45 7.76 15.06
C GLU A 167 -6.80 7.74 14.31
N LEU A 168 -6.80 7.73 12.98
CA LEU A 168 -8.01 7.58 12.16
C LEU A 168 -8.64 6.20 12.25
N ILE A 169 -7.86 5.18 12.64
CA ILE A 169 -8.30 3.80 12.57
C ILE A 169 -8.38 3.18 13.96
N SER A 170 -9.34 2.27 14.12
CA SER A 170 -9.43 1.49 15.36
C SER A 170 -8.26 0.51 15.47
N ALA A 171 -7.90 0.13 16.70
CA ALA A 171 -6.96 -0.96 16.94
C ALA A 171 -7.37 -2.27 16.24
N ARG A 172 -8.68 -2.49 16.05
CA ARG A 172 -9.21 -3.64 15.29
C ARG A 172 -8.87 -3.56 13.80
N THR A 173 -8.90 -2.38 13.20
CA THR A 173 -8.52 -2.15 11.79
C THR A 173 -7.03 -2.43 11.57
N TYR A 174 -6.20 -2.02 12.52
CA TYR A 174 -4.77 -2.35 12.51
C TYR A 174 -4.51 -3.86 12.73
N ASP A 175 -5.18 -4.47 13.72
CA ASP A 175 -5.10 -5.93 13.97
C ASP A 175 -5.52 -6.76 12.75
N ARG A 176 -6.49 -6.30 11.96
CA ARG A 176 -6.88 -6.96 10.68
C ARG A 176 -5.72 -7.03 9.68
N LEU A 177 -4.93 -5.95 9.55
CA LEU A 177 -3.74 -5.95 8.67
C LEU A 177 -2.70 -6.95 9.16
N LEU A 178 -2.41 -6.97 10.45
CA LEU A 178 -1.44 -7.90 11.04
C LEU A 178 -1.88 -9.35 10.88
N ARG A 179 -3.16 -9.66 11.14
CA ARG A 179 -3.72 -11.01 10.93
C ARG A 179 -3.72 -11.41 9.48
N TYR A 180 -4.02 -10.49 8.56
CA TYR A 180 -3.93 -10.73 7.13
C TYR A 180 -2.51 -11.14 6.74
N ARG A 181 -1.51 -10.36 7.15
CA ARG A 181 -0.09 -10.66 6.91
C ARG A 181 0.33 -12.00 7.52
N GLN A 182 -0.09 -12.29 8.74
CA GLN A 182 0.19 -13.58 9.40
C GLN A 182 -0.42 -14.75 8.63
N ARG A 183 -1.68 -14.64 8.19
CA ARG A 183 -2.34 -15.68 7.39
C ARG A 183 -1.63 -15.90 6.05
N CYS A 184 -1.16 -14.84 5.40
CA CYS A 184 -0.35 -14.96 4.18
C CYS A 184 0.98 -15.65 4.46
N SER A 185 1.64 -15.32 5.57
CA SER A 185 2.88 -15.95 6.06
C SER A 185 2.71 -17.45 6.33
N ASP A 186 1.63 -17.83 7.03
CA ASP A 186 1.31 -19.23 7.29
C ASP A 186 1.03 -19.99 5.99
N ALA A 187 0.21 -19.42 5.10
CA ALA A 187 -0.14 -20.04 3.81
C ALA A 187 1.09 -20.21 2.90
N ALA A 188 1.90 -19.15 2.75
CA ALA A 188 3.09 -19.17 1.91
C ALA A 188 4.15 -20.12 2.44
N SER A 189 4.46 -20.08 3.74
CA SER A 189 5.47 -20.94 4.33
C SER A 189 5.07 -22.43 4.32
N ALA A 190 3.77 -22.75 4.41
CA ALA A 190 3.28 -24.12 4.29
C ALA A 190 3.53 -24.74 2.91
N VAL A 191 3.70 -23.95 1.83
CA VAL A 191 4.05 -24.46 0.49
C VAL A 191 5.38 -25.22 0.51
N THR A 192 6.30 -24.79 1.38
CA THR A 192 7.63 -25.40 1.51
C THR A 192 7.63 -26.72 2.28
N ASP A 193 6.52 -27.07 2.94
CA ASP A 193 6.41 -28.30 3.71
C ASP A 193 6.16 -29.48 2.76
N VAL A 194 7.24 -30.19 2.43
CA VAL A 194 7.18 -31.44 1.65
C VAL A 194 7.07 -32.63 2.61
N PRO A 195 5.90 -33.30 2.72
CA PRO A 195 5.73 -34.37 3.68
C PRO A 195 6.64 -35.55 3.37
N ARG A 196 7.28 -36.10 4.40
CA ARG A 196 8.20 -37.25 4.26
C ARG A 196 7.49 -38.54 3.81
N TRP A 197 6.17 -38.65 4.03
CA TRP A 197 5.40 -39.90 3.88
C TRP A 197 4.13 -39.76 3.03
N CYS A 198 3.75 -38.55 2.61
CA CYS A 198 2.52 -38.30 1.85
C CYS A 198 2.82 -38.00 0.37
N ARG A 199 1.77 -37.91 -0.46
CA ARG A 199 1.89 -37.53 -1.88
C ARG A 199 2.69 -36.24 -2.02
N THR A 200 3.53 -36.21 -3.05
CA THR A 200 4.27 -35.03 -3.50
C THR A 200 3.30 -33.86 -3.63
N PRO A 201 3.65 -32.65 -3.16
CA PRO A 201 2.85 -31.47 -3.42
C PRO A 201 2.52 -31.35 -4.90
N HIS A 202 1.27 -31.03 -5.21
CA HIS A 202 0.74 -31.05 -6.58
C HIS A 202 1.47 -30.09 -7.53
N TRP A 203 2.06 -29.02 -6.99
CA TRP A 203 2.86 -28.04 -7.73
C TRP A 203 4.25 -28.57 -8.11
N ILE A 204 4.74 -29.63 -7.48
CA ILE A 204 5.96 -30.32 -7.89
C ILE A 204 5.56 -31.35 -8.97
N PRO A 205 6.06 -31.22 -10.22
CA PRO A 205 5.62 -32.04 -11.33
C PRO A 205 5.80 -33.55 -11.07
N ASN A 206 4.76 -34.33 -11.38
CA ASN A 206 4.80 -35.79 -11.29
C ASN A 206 5.70 -36.34 -12.41
N CYS A 207 6.89 -36.79 -12.03
CA CYS A 207 7.94 -37.25 -12.91
C CYS A 207 7.71 -38.70 -13.37
N ASN A 208 6.81 -38.89 -14.33
CA ASN A 208 6.88 -40.06 -15.22
C ASN A 208 7.92 -39.87 -16.35
N ASN A 209 8.86 -38.92 -16.19
CA ASN A 209 9.91 -38.57 -17.14
C ASN A 209 11.30 -38.79 -16.48
N PRO A 210 12.31 -39.38 -17.16
CA PRO A 210 13.71 -39.41 -16.73
C PRO A 210 14.33 -38.05 -16.34
N ASP A 211 13.72 -36.92 -16.68
CA ASP A 211 14.17 -35.56 -16.33
C ASP A 211 13.66 -35.08 -14.95
N ILE A 212 13.95 -35.83 -13.88
CA ILE A 212 13.76 -35.30 -12.51
C ILE A 212 14.85 -34.26 -12.24
N PHE A 213 14.55 -33.22 -11.47
CA PHE A 213 15.53 -32.24 -11.01
C PHE A 213 16.78 -32.91 -10.41
N ALA A 214 17.96 -32.38 -10.73
CA ALA A 214 19.27 -32.93 -10.33
C ALA A 214 19.38 -33.17 -8.82
N PHE A 215 18.76 -32.33 -8.00
CA PHE A 215 18.73 -32.45 -6.54
C PHE A 215 17.92 -33.63 -6.00
N PHE A 216 17.18 -34.37 -6.84
CA PHE A 216 16.54 -35.63 -6.45
C PHE A 216 17.21 -36.87 -7.06
N GLN A 217 18.22 -36.68 -7.92
CA GLN A 217 18.89 -37.74 -8.67
C GLN A 217 20.34 -37.96 -8.22
N CYS A 218 21.04 -36.91 -7.78
CA CYS A 218 22.45 -36.97 -7.42
C CYS A 218 22.70 -37.91 -6.22
N GLN A 219 23.47 -38.98 -6.41
CA GLN A 219 23.81 -39.94 -5.35
C GLN A 219 24.91 -39.45 -4.40
N GLU A 220 25.79 -38.57 -4.87
CA GLU A 220 26.91 -38.02 -4.09
C GLU A 220 26.42 -36.99 -3.07
N CYS A 221 25.56 -36.07 -3.51
CA CYS A 221 25.02 -35.01 -2.65
C CYS A 221 23.75 -35.43 -1.88
N ALA A 222 23.20 -36.62 -2.14
CA ALA A 222 21.96 -37.09 -1.53
C ALA A 222 22.06 -37.20 0.00
N ASN A 223 21.11 -36.59 0.69
CA ASN A 223 20.97 -36.74 2.13
C ASN A 223 20.18 -38.01 2.47
N ARG A 224 20.89 -39.11 2.76
CA ARG A 224 20.27 -40.43 3.05
C ARG A 224 19.39 -40.47 4.30
N ARG A 225 19.43 -39.44 5.16
CA ARG A 225 18.56 -39.33 6.35
C ARG A 225 17.20 -38.72 6.02
N HIS A 226 17.06 -38.11 4.84
CA HIS A 226 15.83 -37.48 4.40
C HIS A 226 15.27 -38.25 3.21
N LYS A 227 14.08 -38.81 3.39
CA LYS A 227 13.39 -39.60 2.38
C LYS A 227 12.09 -38.89 2.04
N LEU A 228 11.88 -38.62 0.76
CA LEU A 228 10.66 -37.99 0.24
C LEU A 228 9.95 -38.95 -0.71
N TRP A 229 8.63 -38.86 -0.76
CA TRP A 229 7.83 -39.52 -1.78
C TRP A 229 7.60 -38.55 -2.94
N ILE A 230 8.34 -38.76 -4.04
CA ILE A 230 8.30 -37.91 -5.23
C ILE A 230 7.89 -38.78 -6.41
N SER A 231 6.76 -38.46 -7.01
CA SER A 231 6.36 -39.06 -8.29
C SER A 231 6.25 -40.58 -8.26
N GLY A 232 5.60 -41.12 -7.22
CA GLY A 232 5.40 -42.56 -7.07
C GLY A 232 6.64 -43.35 -6.61
N CYS A 233 7.76 -42.69 -6.30
CA CYS A 233 8.96 -43.35 -5.82
C CYS A 233 9.64 -42.59 -4.67
N HIS A 234 10.45 -43.31 -3.90
CA HIS A 234 11.22 -42.71 -2.84
C HIS A 234 12.51 -42.08 -3.38
N ARG A 235 12.75 -40.82 -3.02
CA ARG A 235 13.96 -40.07 -3.38
C ARG A 235 14.65 -39.50 -2.15
N TYR A 236 15.95 -39.27 -2.29
CA TYR A 236 16.80 -38.67 -1.26
C TYR A 236 17.27 -37.31 -1.78
N PRO A 237 16.63 -36.20 -1.35
CA PRO A 237 17.02 -34.87 -1.80
C PRO A 237 18.45 -34.56 -1.37
N THR A 238 19.12 -33.69 -2.12
CA THR A 238 20.42 -33.17 -1.74
C THR A 238 20.34 -32.27 -0.51
N SER A 239 21.45 -32.15 0.24
CA SER A 239 21.55 -31.24 1.38
C SER A 239 21.26 -29.79 1.01
N TYR A 240 21.80 -29.31 -0.10
CA TYR A 240 21.59 -27.94 -0.56
C TYR A 240 20.14 -27.63 -0.90
N TRP A 241 19.36 -28.61 -1.37
CA TRP A 241 17.93 -28.41 -1.64
C TRP A 241 17.13 -28.33 -0.34
N LEU A 242 17.48 -29.16 0.66
CA LEU A 242 16.87 -29.06 1.99
C LEU A 242 17.16 -27.71 2.64
N GLU A 243 18.40 -27.23 2.54
CA GLU A 243 18.82 -25.90 3.01
C GLU A 243 18.07 -24.78 2.27
N TYR A 244 17.87 -24.91 0.95
CA TYR A 244 17.07 -23.97 0.16
C TYR A 244 15.62 -23.92 0.65
N MET A 245 14.96 -25.06 0.83
CA MET A 245 13.57 -25.12 1.31
C MET A 245 13.42 -24.53 2.71
N GLU A 246 14.35 -24.82 3.63
CA GLU A 246 14.33 -24.28 4.99
C GLU A 246 14.52 -22.76 5.00
N ARG A 247 15.50 -22.25 4.23
CA ARG A 247 15.71 -20.81 4.07
C ARG A 247 14.51 -20.13 3.44
N THR A 248 13.86 -20.80 2.49
CA THR A 248 12.66 -20.29 1.82
C THR A 248 11.51 -20.19 2.80
N LYS A 249 11.32 -21.21 3.63
CA LYS A 249 10.34 -21.20 4.72
C LYS A 249 10.56 -20.03 5.67
N ALA A 250 11.80 -19.81 6.09
CA ALA A 250 12.17 -18.70 6.97
C ALA A 250 11.91 -17.34 6.31
N ALA A 251 12.28 -17.17 5.03
CA ALA A 251 12.05 -15.94 4.28
C ALA A 251 10.55 -15.63 4.11
N LEU A 252 9.75 -16.63 3.73
CA LEU A 252 8.30 -16.48 3.55
C LEU A 252 7.57 -16.18 4.86
N LYS A 253 8.13 -16.59 6.01
CA LYS A 253 7.58 -16.22 7.32
C LYS A 253 7.66 -14.71 7.58
N THR A 254 8.75 -14.09 7.14
CA THR A 254 9.02 -12.65 7.33
C THR A 254 8.56 -11.78 6.17
N GLN A 255 8.46 -12.35 4.96
CA GLN A 255 8.13 -11.65 3.73
C GLN A 255 7.29 -12.60 2.86
N PRO A 256 5.97 -12.69 3.08
CA PRO A 256 5.07 -13.57 2.35
C PRO A 256 4.78 -13.06 0.93
N HIS A 257 5.84 -12.90 0.15
CA HIS A 257 5.83 -12.35 -1.20
C HIS A 257 6.55 -13.31 -2.14
N ALA A 258 5.85 -13.80 -3.15
CA ALA A 258 6.30 -14.90 -3.99
C ALA A 258 7.71 -14.71 -4.61
N PRO A 259 8.07 -13.54 -5.19
CA PRO A 259 9.41 -13.31 -5.74
C PRO A 259 10.59 -13.52 -4.77
N VAL A 260 10.36 -13.58 -3.46
CA VAL A 260 11.44 -13.82 -2.48
C VAL A 260 12.13 -15.16 -2.72
N VAL A 261 11.39 -16.20 -3.17
CA VAL A 261 11.89 -17.57 -3.33
C VAL A 261 12.84 -17.72 -4.52
N SER A 262 12.73 -16.83 -5.50
CA SER A 262 13.53 -16.77 -6.73
C SER A 262 14.63 -15.71 -6.67
N SER A 263 14.77 -15.01 -5.55
CA SER A 263 15.79 -13.97 -5.39
C SER A 263 17.21 -14.52 -5.50
N SER A 264 18.15 -13.70 -5.98
CA SER A 264 19.57 -14.09 -6.07
C SER A 264 20.15 -14.53 -4.72
N ALA A 265 19.72 -13.89 -3.62
CA ALA A 265 20.11 -14.27 -2.27
C ALA A 265 19.67 -15.70 -1.91
N MET A 266 18.53 -16.16 -2.44
CA MET A 266 18.02 -17.52 -2.25
C MET A 266 18.72 -18.52 -3.17
N LEU A 267 18.91 -18.19 -4.45
CA LEU A 267 19.42 -19.12 -5.46
C LEU A 267 20.95 -19.29 -5.45
N LEU A 268 21.73 -18.22 -5.25
CA LEU A 268 23.19 -18.27 -5.36
C LEU A 268 23.87 -19.33 -4.45
N PRO A 269 23.48 -19.49 -3.16
CA PRO A 269 24.10 -20.50 -2.31
C PRO A 269 23.87 -21.94 -2.80
N VAL A 270 22.74 -22.20 -3.46
CA VAL A 270 22.42 -23.51 -4.05
C VAL A 270 23.36 -23.80 -5.21
N VAL A 271 23.51 -22.84 -6.12
CA VAL A 271 24.41 -22.94 -7.28
C VAL A 271 25.85 -23.15 -6.84
N GLN A 272 26.32 -22.37 -5.86
CA GLN A 272 27.68 -22.47 -5.32
C GLN A 272 27.96 -23.81 -4.63
N HIS A 273 26.95 -24.42 -4.01
CA HIS A 273 27.10 -25.74 -3.42
C HIS A 273 27.14 -26.81 -4.51
N ALA A 274 26.18 -26.79 -5.43
CA ALA A 274 26.01 -27.78 -6.46
C ALA A 274 27.13 -27.79 -7.51
N SER A 275 27.75 -26.63 -7.79
CA SER A 275 28.86 -26.51 -8.75
C SER A 275 30.10 -27.34 -8.38
N LYS A 276 30.21 -27.79 -7.13
CA LYS A 276 31.29 -28.65 -6.64
C LYS A 276 31.13 -30.13 -7.01
N CYS A 277 29.93 -30.54 -7.43
CA CYS A 277 29.62 -31.91 -7.84
C CYS A 277 29.52 -31.99 -9.36
N SER A 278 30.21 -32.96 -9.97
CA SER A 278 30.24 -33.13 -11.44
C SER A 278 28.87 -33.39 -12.04
N PHE A 279 27.99 -34.12 -11.35
CA PHE A 279 26.63 -34.39 -11.82
C PHE A 279 25.71 -33.17 -11.65
N CYS A 280 25.81 -32.45 -10.53
CA CYS A 280 24.88 -31.34 -10.27
C CYS A 280 25.24 -30.10 -11.10
N SER A 281 26.53 -29.84 -11.34
CA SER A 281 27.01 -28.64 -12.03
C SER A 281 26.47 -28.50 -13.46
N GLU A 282 26.17 -29.62 -14.13
CA GLU A 282 25.67 -29.64 -15.51
C GLU A 282 24.23 -29.13 -15.64
N ARG A 283 23.40 -29.29 -14.60
CA ARG A 283 21.95 -29.08 -14.69
C ARG A 283 21.38 -28.14 -13.64
N ILE A 284 22.13 -27.85 -12.57
CA ILE A 284 21.57 -27.17 -11.40
C ILE A 284 21.00 -25.78 -11.73
N MET A 285 21.61 -25.04 -12.66
CA MET A 285 21.12 -23.70 -13.02
C MET A 285 19.70 -23.76 -13.56
N ASP A 286 19.48 -24.57 -14.61
CA ASP A 286 18.18 -24.70 -15.26
C ASP A 286 17.14 -25.35 -14.34
N ASP A 287 17.54 -26.43 -13.64
CA ASP A 287 16.66 -27.16 -12.73
C ASP A 287 16.22 -26.29 -11.54
N LEU A 288 17.13 -25.48 -10.99
CA LEU A 288 16.82 -24.58 -9.88
C LEU A 288 15.92 -23.43 -10.33
N MET A 289 16.20 -22.81 -11.48
CA MET A 289 15.36 -21.73 -12.02
C MET A 289 13.93 -22.23 -12.27
N ARG A 290 13.78 -23.38 -12.92
CA ARG A 290 12.48 -23.99 -13.18
C ARG A 290 11.76 -24.36 -11.88
N PHE A 291 12.47 -24.88 -10.89
CA PHE A 291 11.88 -25.21 -9.59
C PHE A 291 11.42 -23.95 -8.84
N ALA A 292 12.25 -22.90 -8.82
CA ALA A 292 11.94 -21.63 -8.17
C ALA A 292 10.72 -20.96 -8.81
N GLU A 293 10.59 -21.01 -10.14
CA GLU A 293 9.42 -20.50 -10.86
C GLU A 293 8.12 -21.23 -10.43
N LEU A 294 8.15 -22.56 -10.35
CA LEU A 294 6.99 -23.34 -9.90
C LEU A 294 6.62 -23.04 -8.43
N LEU A 295 7.64 -22.91 -7.58
CA LEU A 295 7.46 -22.55 -6.17
C LEU A 295 6.88 -21.14 -6.04
N GLU A 296 7.39 -20.18 -6.81
CA GLU A 296 6.91 -18.80 -6.85
C GLU A 296 5.45 -18.73 -7.29
N GLN A 297 5.07 -19.44 -8.36
CA GLN A 297 3.68 -19.51 -8.84
C GLN A 297 2.74 -20.07 -7.77
N GLU A 298 3.15 -21.13 -7.07
CA GLU A 298 2.34 -21.72 -6.01
C GLU A 298 2.22 -20.81 -4.80
N VAL A 299 3.31 -20.15 -4.37
CA VAL A 299 3.27 -19.15 -3.30
C VAL A 299 2.33 -18.00 -3.68
N ALA A 300 2.42 -17.49 -4.91
CA ALA A 300 1.53 -16.43 -5.40
C ALA A 300 0.06 -16.87 -5.35
N ARG A 301 -0.23 -18.11 -5.77
CA ARG A 301 -1.58 -18.69 -5.74
C ARG A 301 -2.14 -18.72 -4.32
N VAL A 302 -1.45 -19.36 -3.37
CA VAL A 302 -1.96 -19.51 -1.99
C VAL A 302 -2.09 -18.16 -1.27
N VAL A 303 -1.19 -17.20 -1.54
CA VAL A 303 -1.27 -15.86 -0.96
C VAL A 303 -2.48 -15.12 -1.53
N SER A 304 -2.77 -15.25 -2.83
CA SER A 304 -3.92 -14.57 -3.47
C SER A 304 -5.29 -15.04 -2.96
N GLU A 305 -5.36 -16.27 -2.42
CA GLU A 305 -6.56 -16.85 -1.81
C GLU A 305 -6.84 -16.25 -0.42
N VAL A 306 -5.82 -15.72 0.26
CA VAL A 306 -5.99 -15.01 1.52
C VAL A 306 -6.58 -13.64 1.25
N LYS A 307 -7.78 -13.38 1.80
CA LYS A 307 -8.45 -12.08 1.68
C LYS A 307 -8.32 -11.27 2.97
N LEU A 308 -8.05 -9.98 2.80
CA LEU A 308 -8.22 -8.96 3.83
C LEU A 308 -9.70 -8.68 4.03
N SER A 309 -10.17 -8.72 5.27
CA SER A 309 -11.53 -8.29 5.64
C SER A 309 -11.46 -6.87 6.18
N LEU A 310 -11.93 -5.90 5.40
CA LEU A 310 -12.08 -4.50 5.80
C LEU A 310 -13.35 -4.27 6.62
#